data_AF-A0A9P1DNA1-F1
#
_entry.id   AF-A0A9P1DNA1-F1
#
_cell.length_a   1.000
_cell.length_b   1.000
_cell.length_c   1.000
_cell.angle_alpha   90.00
_cell.angle_beta   90.00
_cell.angle_gamma   90.00
#
_symmetry.space_group_name_H-M   'P 1'
#
loop_
_entity.id
_entity.type
_entity.pdbx_description
1 polymer ?
#
loop_
_entity_poly.entity_id
_entity_poly.type
_entity_poly.pdbx_seq_one_letter_code
_entity_poly.pdbx_strand_id
1 'polypeptide(L)'
;MARFAAGARAMLALGRKTFISQSGLSEVLTAIKKTGQIPEATSKATVKRRREDAVSIETPYGSLIQMMKAETLEGTFIEIPYCSPAALLWHTSRTCHRMREFLDSAAAKHENSLNSKWKLAVYLDEVSPGNQLKVHNRRKLQACYFSIQEFGGYNLSQEHAWCVLACVRTDLVNQLKDGLTHLFKLWIKAFFCESGNLSAGISLQINGMDRMMAFSLGYIVADEAAIKHAFENKGAAGKMLCLFCQTTIQKRYAPAVLGMLVPHTEVDHSNLILHTDHSIWQVVDHLHAEYMAGLSKKEFSDLETRLGFNYTPHGVLLDHDLRAIVRPISQTCFDPMHVYLVAGIWHREVSLLMNVLAADGYRQPSLHDFCSSFIWPMIHGGASCPAKNSFRKKKEPDAEFKCGASEALALYPVLRAFLVHQVEQPSAPLRQAIESYYRLCEVLDSLKAATVGTIACYGEQHYLPKHHLAIHLGQQLELHELLISCFVHERWADQQHSGHQSMERSVLREVLADALS
;
A
#
# COMPACT_ATOMS: atom_id res chain seq x y z
N MET A 1 -15.06 -49.51 0.18
CA MET A 1 -13.94 -49.38 -0.80
C MET A 1 -14.36 -48.79 -2.16
N ALA A 2 -15.48 -49.19 -2.76
CA ALA A 2 -15.88 -48.75 -4.12
C ALA A 2 -16.11 -47.21 -4.30
N ARG A 3 -16.70 -46.52 -3.31
CA ARG A 3 -16.90 -45.05 -3.37
C ARG A 3 -15.59 -44.25 -3.32
N PHE A 4 -14.60 -44.72 -2.55
CA PHE A 4 -13.26 -44.09 -2.48
C PHE A 4 -12.50 -44.24 -3.81
N ALA A 5 -12.61 -45.40 -4.46
CA ALA A 5 -11.97 -45.67 -5.75
C ALA A 5 -12.58 -44.83 -6.89
N ALA A 6 -13.89 -44.56 -6.87
CA ALA A 6 -14.57 -43.74 -7.88
C ALA A 6 -14.13 -42.27 -7.83
N GLY A 7 -14.01 -41.69 -6.63
CA GLY A 7 -13.54 -40.31 -6.45
C GLY A 7 -12.09 -40.11 -6.90
N ALA A 8 -11.21 -41.06 -6.58
CA ALA A 8 -9.80 -41.03 -7.01
C ALA A 8 -9.64 -41.15 -8.53
N ARG A 9 -10.42 -42.03 -9.18
CA ARG A 9 -10.43 -42.15 -10.65
C ARG A 9 -10.91 -40.88 -11.35
N ALA A 10 -11.94 -40.23 -10.80
CA ALA A 10 -12.45 -38.97 -11.36
C ALA A 10 -11.41 -37.83 -11.28
N MET A 11 -10.71 -37.69 -10.15
CA MET A 11 -9.62 -36.71 -10.00
C MET A 11 -8.46 -36.95 -10.97
N LEU A 12 -8.02 -38.21 -11.10
CA LEU A 12 -6.96 -38.60 -12.03
C LEU A 12 -7.35 -38.36 -13.49
N ALA A 13 -8.63 -38.56 -13.84
CA ALA A 13 -9.15 -38.33 -15.19
C ALA A 13 -9.22 -36.83 -15.54
N LEU A 14 -9.62 -35.98 -14.59
CA LEU A 14 -9.66 -34.52 -14.76
C LEU A 14 -8.24 -33.95 -14.91
N GLY A 15 -7.31 -34.33 -14.03
CA GLY A 15 -5.92 -33.85 -14.07
C GLY A 15 -5.12 -34.25 -15.33
N ARG A 16 -5.53 -35.33 -16.04
CA ARG A 16 -4.89 -35.74 -17.30
C ARG A 16 -5.29 -34.89 -18.51
N LYS A 17 -6.43 -34.19 -18.45
CA LYS A 17 -6.98 -33.38 -19.56
C LYS A 17 -6.70 -31.89 -19.41
N THR A 18 -6.25 -31.45 -18.24
CA THR A 18 -6.03 -30.03 -17.93
C THR A 18 -4.62 -29.83 -17.39
N PHE A 19 -3.95 -28.73 -17.76
CA PHE A 19 -2.64 -28.33 -17.21
C PHE A 19 -2.68 -27.86 -15.73
N ILE A 20 -3.65 -28.35 -14.95
CA ILE A 20 -3.84 -28.04 -13.53
C ILE A 20 -3.10 -29.08 -12.68
N SER A 21 -2.35 -28.65 -11.68
CA SER A 21 -1.70 -29.54 -10.71
C SER A 21 -2.74 -30.28 -9.88
N GLN A 22 -2.38 -31.44 -9.31
CA GLN A 22 -3.29 -32.18 -8.43
C GLN A 22 -3.71 -31.36 -7.19
N SER A 23 -2.81 -30.52 -6.67
CA SER A 23 -3.14 -29.58 -5.60
C SER A 23 -4.16 -28.53 -6.05
N GLY A 24 -3.95 -27.89 -7.21
CA GLY A 24 -4.87 -26.90 -7.76
C GLY A 24 -6.25 -27.49 -8.09
N LEU A 25 -6.30 -28.73 -8.57
CA LEU A 25 -7.57 -29.42 -8.80
C LEU A 25 -8.33 -29.67 -7.49
N SER A 26 -7.62 -30.08 -6.44
CA SER A 26 -8.19 -30.29 -5.11
C SER A 26 -8.73 -28.98 -4.52
N GLU A 27 -8.01 -27.87 -4.68
CA GLU A 27 -8.44 -26.53 -4.25
C GLU A 27 -9.73 -26.10 -4.96
N VAL A 28 -9.76 -26.20 -6.30
CA VAL A 28 -10.96 -25.85 -7.10
C VAL A 28 -12.17 -26.68 -6.69
N LEU A 29 -12.02 -28.00 -6.55
CA LEU A 29 -13.12 -28.88 -6.14
C LEU A 29 -13.59 -28.60 -4.71
N THR A 30 -12.67 -28.22 -3.82
CA THR A 30 -13.02 -27.81 -2.44
C THR A 30 -13.77 -26.49 -2.43
N ALA A 31 -13.37 -25.52 -3.26
CA ALA A 31 -14.06 -24.24 -3.42
C ALA A 31 -15.49 -24.46 -3.93
N ILE A 32 -15.70 -25.27 -4.97
CA ILE A 32 -17.03 -25.60 -5.51
C ILE A 32 -17.90 -26.31 -4.44
N LYS A 33 -17.31 -27.20 -3.64
CA LYS A 33 -18.05 -27.83 -2.53
C LYS A 33 -18.47 -26.84 -1.46
N LYS A 34 -17.63 -25.83 -1.17
CA LYS A 34 -17.94 -24.77 -0.19
C LYS A 34 -19.06 -23.86 -0.66
N THR A 35 -19.10 -23.50 -1.95
CA THR A 35 -20.18 -22.67 -2.50
C THR A 35 -21.50 -23.43 -2.61
N GLY A 36 -21.46 -24.77 -2.65
CA GLY A 36 -22.65 -25.61 -2.85
C GLY A 36 -23.27 -25.49 -4.24
N GLN A 37 -22.63 -24.75 -5.15
CA GLN A 37 -23.14 -24.43 -6.48
C GLN A 37 -22.09 -24.79 -7.53
N ILE A 38 -22.48 -25.63 -8.49
CA ILE A 38 -21.70 -25.84 -9.72
C ILE A 38 -22.14 -24.76 -10.71
N PRO A 39 -21.21 -23.95 -11.28
CA PRO A 39 -21.57 -22.97 -12.29
C PRO A 39 -22.29 -23.65 -13.47
N GLU A 40 -23.53 -23.24 -13.76
CA GLU A 40 -24.29 -23.78 -14.89
C GLU A 40 -23.60 -23.52 -16.24
N ALA A 41 -22.88 -22.40 -16.33
CA ALA A 41 -22.13 -22.01 -17.51
C ALA A 41 -20.64 -22.29 -17.33
N THR A 42 -20.09 -23.18 -18.15
CA THR A 42 -18.67 -23.57 -18.12
C THR A 42 -17.84 -22.95 -19.26
N SER A 43 -18.49 -22.26 -20.21
CA SER A 43 -17.80 -21.61 -21.33
C SER A 43 -17.15 -20.30 -20.91
N LYS A 44 -15.91 -20.06 -21.35
CA LYS A 44 -15.18 -18.79 -21.09
C LYS A 44 -15.96 -17.56 -21.56
N ALA A 45 -16.67 -17.66 -22.69
CA ALA A 45 -17.44 -16.57 -23.25
C ALA A 45 -18.67 -16.22 -22.40
N THR A 46 -19.38 -17.24 -21.89
CA THR A 46 -20.55 -17.03 -21.03
C THR A 46 -20.14 -16.49 -19.66
N VAL A 47 -19.05 -17.02 -19.07
CA VAL A 47 -18.51 -16.50 -17.80
C VAL A 47 -18.06 -15.04 -17.96
N LYS A 48 -17.40 -14.69 -19.09
CA LYS A 48 -17.06 -13.31 -19.41
C LYS A 48 -18.31 -12.43 -19.50
N ARG A 49 -19.32 -12.83 -20.28
CA ARG A 49 -20.56 -12.06 -20.44
C ARG A 49 -21.29 -11.85 -19.11
N ARG A 50 -21.46 -12.90 -18.29
CA ARG A 50 -22.09 -12.78 -16.97
C ARG A 50 -21.39 -11.78 -16.06
N ARG A 51 -20.04 -11.71 -16.09
CA ARG A 51 -19.28 -10.67 -15.37
C ARG A 51 -19.49 -9.27 -15.94
N GLU A 52 -19.54 -9.15 -17.27
CA GLU A 52 -19.80 -7.86 -17.92
C GLU A 52 -21.22 -7.35 -17.61
N ASP A 53 -22.21 -8.25 -17.57
CA ASP A 53 -23.60 -7.94 -17.23
C ASP A 53 -23.72 -7.53 -15.75
N ALA A 54 -23.03 -8.24 -14.84
CA ALA A 54 -23.06 -7.97 -13.40
C ALA A 54 -22.60 -6.55 -13.01
N VAL A 55 -21.77 -5.93 -13.84
CA VAL A 55 -21.21 -4.58 -13.61
C VAL A 55 -21.76 -3.54 -14.60
N SER A 56 -22.70 -3.95 -15.46
CA SER A 56 -23.42 -3.06 -16.38
C SER A 56 -24.56 -2.35 -15.65
N ILE A 57 -24.19 -1.52 -14.67
CA ILE A 57 -25.11 -0.84 -13.76
C ILE A 57 -25.18 0.64 -14.12
N GLU A 58 -26.40 1.11 -14.38
CA GLU A 58 -26.71 2.53 -14.57
C GLU A 58 -27.20 3.15 -13.25
N THR A 59 -26.69 4.33 -12.93
CA THR A 59 -27.04 5.08 -11.73
C THR A 59 -27.37 6.54 -12.09
N PRO A 60 -27.93 7.34 -11.17
CA PRO A 60 -28.09 8.78 -11.39
C PRO A 60 -26.77 9.53 -11.63
N TYR A 61 -25.62 8.92 -11.31
CA TYR A 61 -24.27 9.46 -11.53
C TYR A 61 -23.58 8.86 -12.77
N GLY A 62 -24.37 8.21 -13.65
CA GLY A 62 -23.91 7.51 -14.84
C GLY A 62 -23.59 6.03 -14.59
N SER A 63 -23.00 5.40 -15.60
CA SER A 63 -22.58 4.00 -15.53
C SER A 63 -21.49 3.80 -14.47
N LEU A 64 -21.47 2.59 -13.89
CA LEU A 64 -20.46 2.23 -12.87
C LEU A 64 -19.02 2.33 -13.40
N ILE A 65 -18.79 1.89 -14.64
CA ILE A 65 -17.48 1.99 -15.30
C ILE A 65 -17.53 3.13 -16.32
N GLN A 66 -16.67 4.12 -16.13
CA GLN A 66 -16.51 5.29 -16.99
C GLN A 66 -15.09 5.33 -17.57
N MET A 67 -14.83 6.23 -18.51
CA MET A 67 -13.53 6.40 -19.17
C MET A 67 -12.94 7.77 -18.85
N MET A 68 -11.68 7.81 -18.42
CA MET A 68 -10.90 9.05 -18.32
C MET A 68 -9.94 9.16 -19.51
N LYS A 69 -9.72 10.38 -20.00
CA LYS A 69 -8.77 10.64 -21.09
C LYS A 69 -7.42 11.02 -20.52
N ALA A 70 -6.37 10.34 -20.95
CA ALA A 70 -4.99 10.59 -20.53
C ALA A 70 -4.12 10.90 -21.75
N GLU A 71 -3.33 11.97 -21.65
CA GLU A 71 -2.39 12.38 -22.71
C GLU A 71 -1.10 11.53 -22.68
N THR A 72 -0.70 11.03 -23.84
CA THR A 72 0.49 10.21 -24.04
C THR A 72 1.73 11.05 -24.37
N LEU A 73 2.91 10.44 -24.28
CA LEU A 73 4.17 11.05 -24.71
C LEU A 73 4.17 11.49 -26.18
N GLU A 74 3.33 10.90 -27.02
CA GLU A 74 3.17 11.23 -28.44
C GLU A 74 2.21 12.42 -28.67
N GLY A 75 1.62 12.98 -27.61
CA GLY A 75 0.60 14.04 -27.70
C GLY A 75 -0.78 13.55 -28.14
N THR A 76 -1.00 12.23 -28.16
CA THR A 76 -2.31 11.61 -28.41
C THR A 76 -3.03 11.35 -27.09
N PHE A 77 -4.33 11.01 -27.14
CA PHE A 77 -5.11 10.66 -25.95
C PHE A 77 -5.51 9.18 -25.98
N ILE A 78 -5.41 8.55 -24.82
CA ILE A 78 -5.95 7.19 -24.57
C ILE A 78 -7.08 7.25 -23.55
N GLU A 79 -8.00 6.29 -23.64
CA GLU A 79 -9.08 6.11 -22.67
C GLU A 79 -8.72 5.04 -21.66
N ILE A 80 -8.78 5.39 -20.38
CA ILE A 80 -8.49 4.51 -19.24
C ILE A 80 -9.80 4.27 -18.48
N PRO A 81 -10.21 3.01 -18.27
CA PRO A 81 -11.42 2.71 -17.52
C PRO A 81 -11.21 2.92 -16.02
N TYR A 82 -12.24 3.45 -15.36
CA TYR A 82 -12.29 3.57 -13.90
C TYR A 82 -13.71 3.33 -13.39
N CYS A 83 -13.84 2.97 -12.12
CA CYS A 83 -15.11 2.87 -11.42
C CYS A 83 -15.49 4.25 -10.89
N SER A 84 -16.63 4.79 -11.33
CA SER A 84 -17.11 6.08 -10.82
C SER A 84 -17.38 5.98 -9.32
N PRO A 85 -16.70 6.79 -8.47
CA PRO A 85 -16.89 6.75 -7.02
C PRO A 85 -18.34 7.03 -6.62
N ALA A 86 -18.97 8.02 -7.25
CA ALA A 86 -20.34 8.40 -6.95
C ALA A 86 -21.34 7.31 -7.37
N ALA A 87 -21.19 6.74 -8.56
CA ALA A 87 -22.04 5.64 -9.02
C ALA A 87 -21.88 4.41 -8.12
N LEU A 88 -20.63 4.06 -7.75
CA LEU A 88 -20.34 2.92 -6.89
C LEU A 88 -20.94 3.09 -5.50
N LEU A 89 -20.70 4.21 -4.82
CA LEU A 89 -21.22 4.46 -3.48
C LEU A 89 -22.76 4.53 -3.48
N TRP A 90 -23.36 5.18 -4.48
CA TRP A 90 -24.82 5.20 -4.62
C TRP A 90 -25.41 3.80 -4.76
N HIS A 91 -24.79 2.95 -5.58
CA HIS A 91 -25.23 1.59 -5.81
C HIS A 91 -25.02 0.71 -4.57
N THR A 92 -23.80 0.68 -4.03
CA THR A 92 -23.45 -0.20 -2.90
C THR A 92 -24.14 0.19 -1.60
N SER A 93 -24.44 1.47 -1.38
CA SER A 93 -25.30 1.90 -0.26
C SER A 93 -26.72 1.32 -0.33
N ARG A 94 -27.18 0.87 -1.50
CA ARG A 94 -28.54 0.32 -1.70
C ARG A 94 -28.57 -1.19 -1.88
N THR A 95 -27.48 -1.79 -2.36
CA THR A 95 -27.45 -3.22 -2.69
C THR A 95 -26.55 -4.05 -1.77
N CYS A 96 -25.48 -3.47 -1.23
CA CYS A 96 -24.51 -4.19 -0.42
C CYS A 96 -24.80 -4.04 1.07
N HIS A 97 -25.09 -5.15 1.75
CA HIS A 97 -25.37 -5.17 3.18
C HIS A 97 -24.22 -4.63 4.02
N ARG A 98 -22.99 -5.09 3.76
CA ARG A 98 -21.82 -4.67 4.52
C ARG A 98 -21.50 -3.19 4.36
N MET A 99 -21.63 -2.67 3.14
CA MET A 99 -21.43 -1.23 2.90
C MET A 99 -22.46 -0.40 3.67
N ARG A 100 -23.73 -0.83 3.72
CA ARG A 100 -24.75 -0.17 4.55
C ARG A 100 -24.38 -0.19 6.03
N GLU A 101 -23.94 -1.33 6.56
CA GLU A 101 -23.52 -1.43 7.97
C GLU A 101 -22.40 -0.43 8.30
N PHE A 102 -21.42 -0.27 7.41
CA PHE A 102 -20.37 0.72 7.57
C PHE A 102 -20.88 2.16 7.52
N LEU A 103 -21.69 2.48 6.52
CA LEU A 103 -22.27 3.81 6.34
C LEU A 103 -23.18 4.19 7.53
N ASP A 104 -24.02 3.28 7.99
CA ASP A 104 -24.95 3.49 9.10
C ASP A 104 -24.19 3.62 10.43
N SER A 105 -23.20 2.76 10.66
CA SER A 105 -22.33 2.85 11.84
C SER A 105 -21.51 4.15 11.87
N ALA A 106 -21.03 4.62 10.72
CA ALA A 106 -20.28 5.88 10.63
C ALA A 106 -21.22 7.08 10.85
N ALA A 107 -22.40 7.07 10.24
CA ALA A 107 -23.42 8.12 10.38
C ALA A 107 -23.99 8.23 11.81
N ALA A 108 -23.92 7.16 12.60
CA ALA A 108 -24.28 7.18 14.02
C ALA A 108 -23.23 7.89 14.90
N LYS A 109 -21.98 8.03 14.43
CA LYS A 109 -20.85 8.57 15.21
C LYS A 109 -20.36 9.91 14.68
N HIS A 110 -20.55 10.17 13.39
CA HIS A 110 -19.99 11.32 12.69
C HIS A 110 -21.09 12.02 11.89
N GLU A 111 -21.25 13.32 12.13
CA GLU A 111 -22.13 14.15 11.31
C GLU A 111 -21.57 14.32 9.90
N ASN A 112 -22.44 14.58 8.93
CA ASN A 112 -22.05 14.94 7.57
C ASN A 112 -22.87 16.13 7.06
N SER A 113 -22.19 17.11 6.47
CA SER A 113 -22.81 18.22 5.74
C SER A 113 -21.80 18.82 4.76
N LEU A 114 -22.24 19.81 3.98
CA LEU A 114 -21.32 20.57 3.11
C LEU A 114 -20.22 21.31 3.90
N ASN A 115 -20.44 21.62 5.17
CA ASN A 115 -19.48 22.28 6.06
C ASN A 115 -18.68 21.30 6.94
N SER A 116 -19.18 20.07 7.10
CA SER A 116 -18.54 18.99 7.87
C SER A 116 -18.51 17.74 7.00
N LYS A 117 -17.57 17.72 6.06
CA LYS A 117 -17.45 16.65 5.06
C LYS A 117 -16.74 15.45 5.65
N TRP A 118 -17.19 14.26 5.26
CA TRP A 118 -16.46 13.02 5.51
C TRP A 118 -15.20 12.96 4.65
N LYS A 119 -14.18 12.26 5.13
CA LYS A 119 -12.87 12.23 4.50
C LYS A 119 -12.69 10.95 3.70
N LEU A 120 -12.30 11.08 2.44
CA LEU A 120 -11.84 9.94 1.64
C LEU A 120 -10.41 9.58 2.04
N ALA A 121 -10.21 8.29 2.24
CA ALA A 121 -8.89 7.66 2.32
C ALA A 121 -8.58 7.03 0.96
N VAL A 122 -7.49 7.45 0.32
CA VAL A 122 -7.02 6.95 -0.97
C VAL A 122 -5.76 6.13 -0.76
N TYR A 123 -5.72 4.93 -1.32
CA TYR A 123 -4.55 4.06 -1.31
C TYR A 123 -4.00 3.88 -2.72
N LEU A 124 -2.71 4.13 -2.90
CA LEU A 124 -2.00 3.88 -4.16
C LEU A 124 -1.12 2.65 -3.98
N ASP A 125 -1.18 1.74 -4.96
CA ASP A 125 -0.51 0.45 -4.88
C ASP A 125 0.16 0.06 -6.19
N GLU A 126 1.18 -0.76 -6.07
CA GLU A 126 1.88 -1.36 -7.20
C GLU A 126 1.75 -2.88 -7.16
N VAL A 127 0.74 -3.38 -7.85
CA VAL A 127 0.40 -4.80 -7.87
C VAL A 127 1.24 -5.54 -8.91
N SER A 128 1.94 -6.60 -8.49
CA SER A 128 2.76 -7.44 -9.37
C SER A 128 2.25 -8.89 -9.40
N PRO A 129 1.34 -9.25 -10.31
CA PRO A 129 0.80 -10.61 -10.41
C PRO A 129 1.89 -11.67 -10.68
N GLY A 130 1.97 -12.67 -9.79
CA GLY A 130 2.88 -13.82 -9.91
C GLY A 130 4.32 -13.55 -9.42
N ASN A 131 5.32 -14.16 -10.07
CA ASN A 131 6.71 -14.06 -9.61
C ASN A 131 7.28 -12.65 -9.84
N GLN A 132 7.41 -11.89 -8.75
CA GLN A 132 7.96 -10.53 -8.70
C GLN A 132 9.41 -10.41 -9.22
N LEU A 133 10.18 -11.51 -9.24
CA LEU A 133 11.58 -11.54 -9.66
C LEU A 133 11.78 -11.70 -11.19
N LYS A 134 10.71 -11.71 -11.99
CA LYS A 134 10.84 -11.76 -13.46
C LYS A 134 11.30 -10.41 -14.00
N VAL A 135 12.40 -10.43 -14.76
CA VAL A 135 13.05 -9.26 -15.39
C VAL A 135 12.08 -8.40 -16.22
N HIS A 136 11.05 -9.00 -16.84
CA HIS A 136 9.99 -8.29 -17.54
C HIS A 136 8.62 -8.72 -17.03
N ASN A 137 8.12 -8.05 -15.99
CA ASN A 137 6.75 -8.26 -15.51
C ASN A 137 5.77 -7.30 -16.22
N ARG A 138 5.39 -7.62 -17.46
CA ARG A 138 4.36 -6.87 -18.23
C ARG A 138 2.95 -6.88 -17.61
N ARG A 139 2.78 -7.55 -16.47
CA ARG A 139 1.51 -7.64 -15.74
C ARG A 139 1.47 -6.72 -14.53
N LYS A 140 2.52 -5.95 -14.28
CA LYS A 140 2.59 -4.97 -13.21
C LYS A 140 1.51 -3.90 -13.41
N LEU A 141 0.77 -3.59 -12.35
CA LEU A 141 -0.36 -2.67 -12.33
C LEU A 141 -0.10 -1.58 -11.29
N GLN A 142 -0.46 -0.35 -11.64
CA GLN A 142 -0.68 0.74 -10.70
C GLN A 142 -2.17 0.74 -10.37
N ALA A 143 -2.51 0.60 -9.09
CA ALA A 143 -3.88 0.53 -8.62
C ALA A 143 -4.20 1.69 -7.68
N CYS A 144 -5.44 2.15 -7.74
CA CYS A 144 -5.97 3.16 -6.85
C CYS A 144 -7.22 2.60 -6.17
N TYR A 145 -7.22 2.66 -4.85
CA TYR A 145 -8.33 2.25 -4.00
C TYR A 145 -8.78 3.44 -3.18
N PHE A 146 -10.01 3.39 -2.69
CA PHE A 146 -10.51 4.37 -1.77
C PHE A 146 -11.45 3.78 -0.73
N SER A 147 -11.54 4.47 0.41
CA SER A 147 -12.46 4.21 1.49
C SER A 147 -12.88 5.52 2.14
N ILE A 148 -13.67 5.44 3.22
CA ILE A 148 -14.15 6.56 4.01
C ILE A 148 -13.51 6.47 5.39
N GLN A 149 -12.80 7.52 5.80
CA GLN A 149 -12.04 7.56 7.05
C GLN A 149 -12.93 7.33 8.28
N GLU A 150 -14.16 7.83 8.23
CA GLU A 150 -15.18 7.71 9.29
C GLU A 150 -15.66 6.27 9.53
N PHE A 151 -15.27 5.30 8.69
CA PHE A 151 -15.44 3.88 9.01
C PHE A 151 -14.59 3.46 10.21
N GLY A 152 -13.50 4.18 10.50
CA GLY A 152 -12.60 3.94 11.63
C GLY A 152 -11.61 2.81 11.39
N GLY A 153 -10.53 2.80 12.18
CA GLY A 153 -9.37 1.94 11.96
C GLY A 153 -9.66 0.43 11.92
N TYR A 154 -10.60 -0.04 12.74
CA TYR A 154 -11.00 -1.46 12.73
C TYR A 154 -11.62 -1.86 11.39
N ASN A 155 -12.58 -1.08 10.87
CA ASN A 155 -13.24 -1.40 9.61
C ASN A 155 -12.29 -1.20 8.42
N LEU A 156 -11.44 -0.17 8.47
CA LEU A 156 -10.41 0.07 7.45
C LEU A 156 -9.32 -1.00 7.40
N SER A 157 -9.21 -1.85 8.44
CA SER A 157 -8.38 -3.06 8.43
C SER A 157 -9.02 -4.26 7.72
N GLN A 158 -10.21 -4.07 7.14
CA GLN A 158 -10.96 -5.11 6.45
C GLN A 158 -11.06 -4.83 4.95
N GLU A 159 -10.92 -5.87 4.12
CA GLU A 159 -10.94 -5.76 2.66
C GLU A 159 -12.27 -5.17 2.14
N HIS A 160 -13.38 -5.49 2.79
CA HIS A 160 -14.71 -5.03 2.39
C HIS A 160 -14.97 -3.54 2.64
N ALA A 161 -14.09 -2.83 3.36
CA ALA A 161 -14.18 -1.38 3.53
C ALA A 161 -13.56 -0.61 2.36
N TRP A 162 -12.85 -1.27 1.45
CA TRP A 162 -12.10 -0.63 0.37
C TRP A 162 -12.75 -0.89 -0.98
N CYS A 163 -12.87 0.18 -1.76
CA CYS A 163 -13.38 0.19 -3.12
C CYS A 163 -12.22 0.35 -4.11
N VAL A 164 -12.31 -0.30 -5.27
CA VAL A 164 -11.31 -0.12 -6.33
C VAL A 164 -11.77 0.99 -7.27
N LEU A 165 -10.93 2.02 -7.43
CA LEU A 165 -11.15 3.06 -8.43
C LEU A 165 -10.68 2.57 -9.80
N ALA A 166 -9.43 2.16 -9.91
CA ALA A 166 -8.83 1.77 -11.20
C ALA A 166 -7.61 0.87 -11.00
N CYS A 167 -7.33 0.05 -12.01
CA CYS A 167 -6.09 -0.71 -12.15
C CYS A 167 -5.54 -0.50 -13.56
N VAL A 168 -4.33 0.06 -13.66
CA VAL A 168 -3.71 0.47 -14.93
C VAL A 168 -2.35 -0.19 -15.06
N ARG A 169 -2.03 -0.83 -16.19
CA ARG A 169 -0.71 -1.45 -16.36
C ARG A 169 0.40 -0.42 -16.30
N THR A 170 1.48 -0.74 -15.59
CA THR A 170 2.68 0.11 -15.51
C THR A 170 3.23 0.44 -16.89
N ASP A 171 3.17 -0.50 -17.84
CA ASP A 171 3.57 -0.26 -19.24
C ASP A 171 2.74 0.83 -19.92
N LEU A 172 1.44 0.97 -19.57
CA LEU A 172 0.57 2.03 -20.07
C LEU A 172 0.84 3.34 -19.35
N VAL A 173 1.03 3.29 -18.03
CA VAL A 173 1.42 4.48 -17.24
C VAL A 173 2.71 5.09 -17.77
N ASN A 174 3.70 4.27 -18.13
CA ASN A 174 4.97 4.73 -18.70
C ASN A 174 4.83 5.40 -20.08
N GLN A 175 3.69 5.25 -20.76
CA GLN A 175 3.38 5.94 -22.02
C GLN A 175 2.65 7.27 -21.80
N LEU A 176 2.20 7.57 -20.58
CA LEU A 176 1.57 8.83 -20.23
C LEU A 176 2.63 9.92 -20.05
N LYS A 177 2.28 11.16 -20.39
CA LYS A 177 3.09 12.31 -19.96
C LYS A 177 3.17 12.32 -18.44
N ASP A 178 4.39 12.45 -17.92
CA ASP A 178 4.70 12.45 -16.48
C ASP A 178 4.23 11.20 -15.70
N GLY A 179 3.90 10.11 -16.40
CA GLY A 179 3.66 8.81 -15.78
C GLY A 179 2.57 8.81 -14.70
N LEU A 180 2.95 8.34 -13.50
CA LEU A 180 2.01 8.12 -12.39
C LEU A 180 1.43 9.41 -11.81
N THR A 181 2.17 10.52 -11.74
CA THR A 181 1.62 11.79 -11.19
C THR A 181 0.46 12.31 -12.04
N HIS A 182 0.56 12.18 -13.36
CA HIS A 182 -0.52 12.56 -14.27
C HIS A 182 -1.72 11.64 -14.11
N LEU A 183 -1.51 10.32 -13.99
CA LEU A 183 -2.60 9.38 -13.71
C LEU A 183 -3.24 9.66 -12.34
N PHE A 184 -2.45 9.97 -11.32
CA PHE A 184 -2.94 10.33 -9.99
C PHE A 184 -3.79 11.60 -10.02
N LYS A 185 -3.37 12.63 -10.76
CA LYS A 185 -4.18 13.82 -11.06
C LYS A 185 -5.54 13.45 -11.67
N LEU A 186 -5.59 12.53 -12.63
CA LEU A 186 -6.85 12.07 -13.23
C LEU A 186 -7.73 11.33 -12.22
N TRP A 187 -7.13 10.52 -11.35
CA TRP A 187 -7.86 9.86 -10.25
C TRP A 187 -8.48 10.87 -9.28
N ILE A 188 -7.74 11.92 -8.88
CA ILE A 188 -8.31 12.99 -8.06
C ILE A 188 -9.48 13.70 -8.76
N LYS A 189 -9.35 13.98 -10.06
CA LYS A 189 -10.44 14.58 -10.86
C LYS A 189 -11.67 13.67 -10.91
N ALA A 190 -11.50 12.37 -11.00
CA ALA A 190 -12.61 11.40 -10.95
C ALA A 190 -13.41 11.45 -9.64
N PHE A 191 -12.79 11.84 -8.51
CA PHE A 191 -13.50 12.04 -7.25
C PHE A 191 -14.20 13.40 -7.15
N PHE A 192 -13.59 14.47 -7.68
CA PHE A 192 -13.94 15.84 -7.28
C PHE A 192 -14.21 16.84 -8.42
N CYS A 193 -14.04 16.45 -9.68
CA CYS A 193 -14.19 17.36 -10.83
C CYS A 193 -15.17 16.86 -11.89
N GLU A 194 -15.49 15.56 -11.91
CA GLU A 194 -16.40 14.94 -12.88
C GLU A 194 -17.87 14.96 -12.41
N SER A 195 -18.77 14.39 -13.24
CA SER A 195 -20.15 14.13 -12.84
C SER A 195 -20.21 13.28 -11.57
N GLY A 196 -20.94 13.77 -10.55
CA GLY A 196 -20.94 13.15 -9.23
C GLY A 196 -19.81 13.62 -8.31
N ASN A 197 -19.29 14.84 -8.52
CA ASN A 197 -18.35 15.51 -7.63
C ASN A 197 -18.71 15.31 -6.14
N LEU A 198 -17.91 14.51 -5.44
CA LEU A 198 -18.19 14.12 -4.06
C LEU A 198 -18.16 15.30 -3.08
N SER A 199 -17.44 16.37 -3.43
CA SER A 199 -17.37 17.58 -2.60
C SER A 199 -18.64 18.43 -2.66
N ALA A 200 -19.44 18.28 -3.72
CA ALA A 200 -20.74 18.94 -3.88
C ALA A 200 -21.89 18.14 -3.25
N GLY A 201 -21.64 16.86 -2.90
CA GLY A 201 -22.60 15.98 -2.25
C GLY A 201 -23.25 14.99 -3.21
N ILE A 202 -23.46 13.76 -2.74
CA ILE A 202 -24.17 12.68 -3.44
C ILE A 202 -25.23 12.03 -2.55
N SER A 203 -26.28 11.46 -3.13
CA SER A 203 -27.36 10.79 -2.41
C SER A 203 -26.99 9.35 -2.07
N LEU A 204 -26.80 9.05 -0.79
CA LEU A 204 -26.55 7.70 -0.29
C LEU A 204 -27.73 7.22 0.57
N GLN A 205 -28.03 5.92 0.53
CA GLN A 205 -29.00 5.35 1.44
C GLN A 205 -28.32 5.09 2.79
N ILE A 206 -28.76 5.80 3.83
CA ILE A 206 -28.27 5.74 5.20
C ILE A 206 -29.46 5.51 6.14
N ASN A 207 -29.43 4.44 6.93
CA ASN A 207 -30.50 4.00 7.81
C ASN A 207 -31.85 3.88 7.06
N GLY A 208 -31.79 3.36 5.83
CA GLY A 208 -32.96 3.20 4.95
C GLY A 208 -33.48 4.50 4.32
N MET A 209 -32.86 5.65 4.56
CA MET A 209 -33.26 6.95 4.01
C MET A 209 -32.20 7.52 3.06
N ASP A 210 -32.64 8.19 2.01
CA ASP A 210 -31.74 8.92 1.13
C ASP A 210 -31.22 10.18 1.85
N ARG A 211 -29.90 10.29 2.00
CA ARG A 211 -29.21 11.44 2.59
C ARG A 211 -28.18 11.99 1.62
N MET A 212 -28.08 13.32 1.56
CA MET A 212 -27.00 13.99 0.82
C MET A 212 -25.72 13.94 1.67
N MET A 213 -24.70 13.27 1.16
CA MET A 213 -23.41 13.06 1.81
C MET A 213 -22.31 13.74 1.00
N ALA A 214 -21.52 14.59 1.65
CA ALA A 214 -20.42 15.31 1.03
C ALA A 214 -19.06 14.84 1.56
N PHE A 215 -18.06 14.84 0.69
CA PHE A 215 -16.74 14.30 0.97
C PHE A 215 -15.61 15.26 0.59
N SER A 216 -14.49 15.15 1.29
CA SER A 216 -13.22 15.80 0.96
C SER A 216 -12.11 14.77 0.87
N LEU A 217 -11.00 15.11 0.23
CA LEU A 217 -9.79 14.28 0.30
C LEU A 217 -9.17 14.47 1.68
N GLY A 218 -8.98 13.38 2.43
CA GLY A 218 -8.49 13.47 3.81
C GLY A 218 -7.20 12.70 4.08
N TYR A 219 -7.01 11.55 3.42
CA TYR A 219 -5.91 10.66 3.72
C TYR A 219 -5.41 10.01 2.43
N ILE A 220 -4.10 10.05 2.18
CA ILE A 220 -3.42 9.42 1.05
C ILE A 220 -2.34 8.55 1.64
N VAL A 221 -2.46 7.24 1.43
CA VAL A 221 -1.49 6.26 1.90
C VAL A 221 -0.96 5.47 0.73
N ALA A 222 0.32 5.15 0.81
CA ALA A 222 1.00 4.29 -0.13
C ALA A 222 2.37 3.90 0.44
N ASP A 223 3.04 2.98 -0.24
CA ASP A 223 4.45 2.79 -0.02
C ASP A 223 5.26 4.02 -0.47
N GLU A 224 6.51 4.07 -0.03
CA GLU A 224 7.38 5.23 -0.30
C GLU A 224 7.61 5.45 -1.81
N ALA A 225 7.64 4.37 -2.62
CA ALA A 225 7.83 4.48 -4.06
C ALA A 225 6.61 5.13 -4.74
N ALA A 226 5.40 4.71 -4.43
CA ALA A 226 4.20 5.28 -5.05
C ALA A 226 3.96 6.73 -4.57
N ILE A 227 4.23 7.06 -3.30
CA ILE A 227 4.19 8.46 -2.81
C ILE A 227 5.12 9.35 -3.63
N LYS A 228 6.36 8.91 -3.86
CA LYS A 228 7.33 9.65 -4.67
C LYS A 228 6.87 9.89 -6.09
N HIS A 229 6.32 8.87 -6.73
CA HIS A 229 5.86 8.97 -8.10
C HIS A 229 4.57 9.80 -8.21
N ALA A 230 3.68 9.74 -7.22
CA ALA A 230 2.45 10.53 -7.17
C ALA A 230 2.71 12.02 -6.88
N PHE A 231 3.65 12.33 -5.98
CA PHE A 231 4.00 13.70 -5.57
C PHE A 231 5.35 14.17 -6.12
N GLU A 232 5.83 13.54 -7.19
CA GLU A 232 6.95 14.03 -7.99
C GLU A 232 8.28 14.13 -7.22
N ASN A 233 8.35 13.56 -6.02
CA ASN A 233 9.51 13.57 -5.15
C ASN A 233 10.56 12.57 -5.66
N LYS A 234 11.83 12.99 -5.74
CA LYS A 234 12.92 12.14 -6.22
C LYS A 234 13.37 11.08 -5.20
N GLY A 235 13.04 11.26 -3.93
CA GLY A 235 13.46 10.33 -2.89
C GLY A 235 14.98 10.12 -2.82
N ALA A 236 15.39 8.87 -2.70
CA ALA A 236 16.80 8.46 -2.69
C ALA A 236 17.58 8.82 -3.98
N ALA A 237 16.92 9.22 -5.07
CA ALA A 237 17.59 9.73 -6.27
C ALA A 237 17.94 11.23 -6.17
N GLY A 238 17.24 12.01 -5.34
CA GLY A 238 17.51 13.43 -5.08
C GLY A 238 18.50 13.64 -3.93
N LYS A 239 18.95 14.88 -3.68
CA LYS A 239 19.71 15.18 -2.46
C LYS A 239 18.81 15.19 -1.22
N MET A 240 17.63 15.78 -1.38
CA MET A 240 16.55 15.79 -0.39
C MET A 240 15.67 14.58 -0.65
N LEU A 241 15.63 13.66 0.31
CA LEU A 241 14.99 12.35 0.13
C LEU A 241 13.56 12.28 0.68
N CYS A 242 13.20 13.20 1.57
CA CYS A 242 11.95 13.15 2.32
C CYS A 242 10.96 14.15 1.73
N LEU A 243 9.73 13.71 1.48
CA LEU A 243 8.63 14.60 1.09
C LEU A 243 8.31 15.64 2.16
N PHE A 244 8.52 15.29 3.43
CA PHE A 244 8.12 16.12 4.58
C PHE A 244 9.20 17.09 5.06
N CYS A 245 10.47 16.95 4.66
CA CYS A 245 11.56 17.74 5.22
C CYS A 245 12.22 18.66 4.18
N GLN A 246 12.28 19.96 4.49
CA GLN A 246 12.91 20.99 3.66
C GLN A 246 14.43 20.91 3.67
N THR A 247 15.03 20.45 4.77
CA THR A 247 16.48 20.53 5.00
C THR A 247 17.16 19.20 5.29
N THR A 248 16.42 18.10 5.22
CA THR A 248 17.00 16.76 5.38
C THR A 248 17.68 16.27 4.11
N ILE A 249 19.01 16.20 4.15
CA ILE A 249 19.85 15.77 3.02
C ILE A 249 20.39 14.36 3.24
N GLN A 250 20.56 13.59 2.15
CA GLN A 250 21.22 12.30 2.24
C GLN A 250 22.68 12.46 2.71
N LYS A 251 23.07 11.59 3.65
CA LYS A 251 24.39 11.63 4.31
C LYS A 251 25.56 11.55 3.32
N ARG A 252 25.38 10.87 2.18
CA ARG A 252 26.40 10.78 1.12
C ARG A 252 26.75 12.13 0.48
N TYR A 253 25.88 13.13 0.58
CA TYR A 253 26.13 14.48 0.06
C TYR A 253 26.54 15.47 1.15
N ALA A 254 26.07 15.28 2.38
CA ALA A 254 26.50 16.04 3.55
C ALA A 254 26.60 15.07 4.75
N PRO A 255 27.83 14.62 5.11
CA PRO A 255 28.01 13.64 6.19
C PRO A 255 27.82 14.22 7.59
N ALA A 256 27.81 15.55 7.70
CA ALA A 256 27.54 16.32 8.91
C ALA A 256 26.64 17.51 8.55
N VAL A 257 26.17 18.24 9.56
CA VAL A 257 25.36 19.46 9.38
C VAL A 257 26.11 20.45 8.47
N LEU A 258 25.42 20.94 7.43
CA LEU A 258 25.95 21.88 6.45
C LEU A 258 25.01 23.08 6.33
N GLY A 259 25.31 24.15 7.06
CA GLY A 259 24.40 25.30 7.16
C GLY A 259 23.10 24.87 7.83
N MET A 260 21.97 25.02 7.12
CA MET A 260 20.65 24.56 7.58
C MET A 260 20.38 23.08 7.25
N LEU A 261 21.22 22.43 6.45
CA LEU A 261 21.01 21.06 6.01
C LEU A 261 21.45 20.08 7.09
N VAL A 262 20.55 19.17 7.47
CA VAL A 262 20.81 18.10 8.44
C VAL A 262 20.86 16.74 7.74
N PRO A 263 21.77 15.83 8.10
CA PRO A 263 21.78 14.49 7.54
C PRO A 263 20.46 13.76 7.85
N HIS A 264 19.98 12.93 6.92
CA HIS A 264 18.80 12.07 7.14
C HIS A 264 18.91 11.05 8.28
N THR A 265 20.10 10.93 8.86
CA THR A 265 20.36 10.13 10.07
C THR A 265 20.19 10.94 11.35
N GLU A 266 19.81 12.21 11.26
CA GLU A 266 19.43 13.04 12.41
C GLU A 266 18.25 12.41 13.14
N VAL A 267 18.41 12.24 14.45
CA VAL A 267 17.43 11.57 15.33
C VAL A 267 16.70 12.55 16.23
N ASP A 268 17.22 13.76 16.40
CA ASP A 268 16.52 14.83 17.09
C ASP A 268 15.55 15.52 16.13
N HIS A 269 14.26 15.22 16.30
CA HIS A 269 13.19 15.72 15.44
C HIS A 269 13.08 17.25 15.47
N SER A 270 13.55 17.91 16.55
CA SER A 270 13.50 19.36 16.68
C SER A 270 14.44 20.09 15.71
N ASN A 271 15.43 19.39 15.16
CA ASN A 271 16.35 19.91 14.14
C ASN A 271 15.79 19.82 12.72
N LEU A 272 14.63 19.19 12.52
CA LEU A 272 14.02 19.03 11.20
C LEU A 272 13.15 20.23 10.85
N ILE A 273 13.37 20.82 9.68
CA ILE A 273 12.49 21.85 9.13
C ILE A 273 11.51 21.16 8.18
N LEU A 274 10.22 21.16 8.55
CA LEU A 274 9.19 20.45 7.81
C LEU A 274 8.57 21.31 6.69
N HIS A 275 8.20 20.66 5.59
CA HIS A 275 7.41 21.25 4.53
C HIS A 275 5.97 21.51 5.02
N THR A 276 5.36 22.57 4.48
CA THR A 276 3.90 22.75 4.41
C THR A 276 3.41 22.44 3.00
N ASP A 277 2.10 22.23 2.81
CA ASP A 277 1.51 22.08 1.47
C ASP A 277 1.95 23.21 0.52
N HIS A 278 1.92 24.44 1.03
CA HIS A 278 2.32 25.63 0.28
C HIS A 278 3.80 25.61 -0.10
N SER A 279 4.69 25.19 0.81
CA SER A 279 6.12 25.12 0.50
C SER A 279 6.43 24.10 -0.62
N ILE A 280 5.67 23.01 -0.72
CA ILE A 280 5.80 22.05 -1.83
C ILE A 280 5.39 22.70 -3.15
N TRP A 281 4.28 23.44 -3.17
CA TRP A 281 3.86 24.18 -4.35
C TRP A 281 4.88 25.23 -4.78
N GLN A 282 5.48 25.96 -3.83
CA GLN A 282 6.55 26.91 -4.12
C GLN A 282 7.77 26.26 -4.77
N VAL A 283 8.13 25.04 -4.36
CA VAL A 283 9.24 24.29 -4.97
C VAL A 283 8.94 23.96 -6.43
N VAL A 284 7.75 23.43 -6.73
CA VAL A 284 7.40 23.07 -8.12
C VAL A 284 7.14 24.30 -8.99
N ASP A 285 6.60 25.39 -8.43
CA ASP A 285 6.43 26.68 -9.13
C ASP A 285 7.79 27.29 -9.49
N HIS A 286 8.78 27.18 -8.60
CA HIS A 286 10.15 27.59 -8.88
C HIS A 286 10.76 26.74 -10.00
N LEU A 287 10.60 25.40 -9.97
CA LEU A 287 11.02 24.54 -11.08
C LEU A 287 10.37 24.95 -12.41
N HIS A 288 9.07 25.28 -12.40
CA HIS A 288 8.37 25.75 -13.59
C HIS A 288 8.94 27.07 -14.11
N ALA A 289 9.15 28.04 -13.22
CA ALA A 289 9.71 29.35 -13.59
C ALA A 289 11.11 29.23 -14.20
N GLU A 290 11.99 28.42 -13.60
CA GLU A 290 13.35 28.19 -14.10
C GLU A 290 13.37 27.43 -15.43
N TYR A 291 12.43 26.48 -15.62
CA TYR A 291 12.24 25.83 -16.92
C TYR A 291 11.85 26.84 -18.00
N MET A 292 10.88 27.71 -17.69
CA MET A 292 10.41 28.75 -18.61
C MET A 292 11.46 29.83 -18.88
N ALA A 293 12.37 30.08 -17.93
CA ALA A 293 13.51 30.98 -18.10
C ALA A 293 14.60 30.39 -19.02
N GLY A 294 14.50 29.12 -19.41
CA GLY A 294 15.39 28.50 -20.39
C GLY A 294 16.73 28.04 -19.82
N LEU A 295 16.76 27.61 -18.55
CA LEU A 295 17.94 26.96 -17.97
C LEU A 295 18.43 25.81 -18.86
N SER A 296 19.75 25.62 -18.92
CA SER A 296 20.28 24.50 -19.69
C SER A 296 19.82 23.16 -19.08
N LYS A 297 19.71 22.13 -19.92
CA LYS A 297 19.29 20.78 -19.47
C LYS A 297 20.10 20.26 -18.28
N LYS A 298 21.40 20.58 -18.23
CA LYS A 298 22.28 20.17 -17.12
C LYS A 298 21.94 20.93 -15.84
N GLU A 299 21.89 22.25 -15.91
CA GLU A 299 21.58 23.10 -14.75
C GLU A 299 20.20 22.79 -14.19
N PHE A 300 19.23 22.52 -15.06
CA PHE A 300 17.88 22.17 -14.66
C PHE A 300 17.82 20.81 -13.96
N SER A 301 18.48 19.78 -14.51
CA SER A 301 18.59 18.45 -13.86
C SER A 301 19.30 18.54 -12.50
N ASP A 302 20.32 19.40 -12.39
CA ASP A 302 21.01 19.67 -11.13
C ASP A 302 20.10 20.41 -10.14
N LEU A 303 19.25 21.34 -10.60
CA LEU A 303 18.25 22.04 -9.79
C LEU A 303 17.21 21.06 -9.24
N GLU A 304 16.60 20.23 -10.09
CA GLU A 304 15.67 19.19 -9.66
C GLU A 304 16.30 18.26 -8.61
N THR A 305 17.55 17.84 -8.83
CA THR A 305 18.28 16.94 -7.91
C THR A 305 18.56 17.63 -6.58
N ARG A 306 18.89 18.93 -6.59
CA ARG A 306 19.10 19.72 -5.37
C ARG A 306 17.82 19.92 -4.57
N LEU A 307 16.71 20.24 -5.24
CA LEU A 307 15.42 20.47 -4.59
C LEU A 307 14.72 19.16 -4.17
N GLY A 308 15.06 18.04 -4.82
CA GLY A 308 14.47 16.74 -4.53
C GLY A 308 13.12 16.50 -5.20
N PHE A 309 12.76 17.29 -6.22
CA PHE A 309 11.51 17.17 -6.97
C PHE A 309 11.78 17.14 -8.46
N ASN A 310 10.95 16.41 -9.20
CA ASN A 310 10.94 16.40 -10.66
C ASN A 310 10.00 17.50 -11.17
N TYR A 311 10.34 18.11 -12.29
CA TYR A 311 9.45 19.01 -13.01
C TYR A 311 8.52 18.21 -13.92
N THR A 312 7.25 18.15 -13.54
CA THR A 312 6.21 17.39 -14.25
C THR A 312 5.01 18.29 -14.57
N PRO A 313 4.99 18.98 -15.73
CA PRO A 313 3.95 19.95 -16.06
C PRO A 313 2.54 19.35 -16.21
N HIS A 314 2.41 18.06 -16.44
CA HIS A 314 1.15 17.32 -16.46
C HIS A 314 0.83 16.65 -15.12
N GLY A 315 1.71 16.78 -14.12
CA GLY A 315 1.56 16.22 -12.78
C GLY A 315 0.51 16.93 -11.92
N VAL A 316 0.27 16.36 -10.73
CA VAL A 316 -0.74 16.84 -9.79
C VAL A 316 -0.32 18.13 -9.08
N LEU A 317 0.97 18.36 -8.81
CA LEU A 317 1.41 19.52 -8.01
C LEU A 317 1.38 20.84 -8.80
N LEU A 318 1.56 20.78 -10.12
CA LEU A 318 1.45 21.92 -11.03
C LEU A 318 0.01 22.16 -11.55
N ASP A 319 -0.95 21.30 -11.21
CA ASP A 319 -2.36 21.57 -11.49
C ASP A 319 -2.93 22.54 -10.44
N HIS A 320 -2.94 23.83 -10.78
CA HIS A 320 -3.37 24.90 -9.86
C HIS A 320 -4.81 24.73 -9.35
N ASP A 321 -5.72 24.18 -10.17
CA ASP A 321 -7.12 23.96 -9.77
C ASP A 321 -7.21 22.89 -8.68
N LEU A 322 -6.35 21.87 -8.75
CA LEU A 322 -6.32 20.79 -7.76
C LEU A 322 -5.67 21.18 -6.44
N ARG A 323 -4.95 22.31 -6.33
CA ARG A 323 -4.32 22.75 -5.05
C ARG A 323 -5.34 23.07 -3.95
N ALA A 324 -6.60 23.33 -4.32
CA ALA A 324 -7.69 23.46 -3.35
C ALA A 324 -8.11 22.11 -2.73
N ILE A 325 -7.80 21.00 -3.39
CA ILE A 325 -8.22 19.64 -3.04
C ILE A 325 -7.04 18.82 -2.49
N VAL A 326 -5.91 18.84 -3.20
CA VAL A 326 -4.73 18.01 -2.92
C VAL A 326 -3.75 18.81 -2.07
N ARG A 327 -3.51 18.32 -0.85
CA ARG A 327 -2.60 18.89 0.14
C ARG A 327 -1.49 17.87 0.44
N PRO A 328 -0.34 17.95 -0.25
CA PRO A 328 0.65 16.86 -0.29
C PRO A 328 1.26 16.53 1.09
N ILE A 329 1.30 17.48 2.02
CA ILE A 329 1.80 17.24 3.38
C ILE A 329 0.63 16.89 4.30
N SER A 330 -0.44 17.67 4.28
CA SER A 330 -1.53 17.52 5.24
C SER A 330 -2.41 16.29 5.03
N GLN A 331 -2.32 15.64 3.87
CA GLN A 331 -3.11 14.44 3.54
C GLN A 331 -2.27 13.17 3.44
N THR A 332 -0.95 13.26 3.30
CA THR A 332 -0.12 12.08 3.06
C THR A 332 0.30 11.42 4.36
N CYS A 333 0.14 10.10 4.44
CA CYS A 333 0.68 9.29 5.52
C CYS A 333 1.54 8.17 4.96
N PHE A 334 2.67 7.90 5.63
CA PHE A 334 3.45 6.72 5.32
C PHE A 334 2.73 5.47 5.81
N ASP A 335 2.84 4.38 5.05
CA ASP A 335 2.37 3.08 5.52
C ASP A 335 3.34 2.49 6.58
N PRO A 336 2.90 2.31 7.85
CA PRO A 336 3.74 1.74 8.89
C PRO A 336 4.22 0.32 8.56
N MET A 337 3.42 -0.47 7.81
CA MET A 337 3.81 -1.81 7.41
C MET A 337 5.02 -1.77 6.48
N HIS A 338 5.01 -0.94 5.43
CA HIS A 338 6.16 -0.81 4.54
C HIS A 338 7.40 -0.21 5.23
N VAL A 339 7.21 0.72 6.17
CA VAL A 339 8.30 1.34 6.94
C VAL A 339 9.01 0.32 7.83
N TYR A 340 8.27 -0.49 8.59
CA TYR A 340 8.86 -1.41 9.56
C TYR A 340 9.06 -2.84 9.04
N LEU A 341 8.15 -3.36 8.22
CA LEU A 341 7.95 -4.80 8.04
C LEU A 341 8.09 -5.33 6.61
N VAL A 342 8.23 -4.47 5.59
CA VAL A 342 8.49 -4.90 4.20
C VAL A 342 9.89 -4.46 3.78
N ALA A 343 10.90 -5.32 3.94
CA ALA A 343 12.31 -4.90 3.81
C ALA A 343 12.56 -3.59 4.60
N GLY A 344 11.99 -3.54 5.80
CA GLY A 344 11.89 -2.35 6.64
C GLY A 344 12.90 -2.37 7.78
N ILE A 345 12.66 -1.48 8.76
CA ILE A 345 13.49 -1.35 9.96
C ILE A 345 13.67 -2.68 10.68
N TRP A 346 12.60 -3.48 10.81
CA TRP A 346 12.65 -4.73 11.57
C TRP A 346 13.54 -5.79 10.91
N HIS A 347 13.53 -5.93 9.58
CA HIS A 347 14.44 -6.87 8.89
C HIS A 347 15.90 -6.51 9.10
N ARG A 348 16.21 -5.20 9.08
CA ARG A 348 17.55 -4.69 9.33
C ARG A 348 17.97 -4.93 10.77
N GLU A 349 17.11 -4.60 11.73
CA GLU A 349 17.32 -4.82 13.15
C GLU A 349 17.61 -6.30 13.44
N VAL A 350 16.78 -7.22 12.95
CA VAL A 350 16.96 -8.66 13.16
C VAL A 350 18.26 -9.16 12.52
N SER A 351 18.61 -8.67 11.33
CA SER A 351 19.88 -9.04 10.68
C SER A 351 21.09 -8.63 11.53
N LEU A 352 21.07 -7.44 12.11
CA LEU A 352 22.14 -6.93 12.97
C LEU A 352 22.18 -7.66 14.30
N LEU A 353 21.02 -7.85 14.94
CA LEU A 353 20.88 -8.61 16.18
C LEU A 353 21.40 -10.05 16.01
N MET A 354 21.10 -10.72 14.89
CA MET A 354 21.60 -12.06 14.61
C MET A 354 23.13 -12.14 14.56
N ASN A 355 23.80 -11.10 14.06
CA ASN A 355 25.26 -11.04 14.01
C ASN A 355 25.85 -10.96 15.43
N VAL A 356 25.25 -10.11 16.29
CA VAL A 356 25.71 -9.94 17.68
C VAL A 356 25.38 -11.17 18.53
N LEU A 357 24.19 -11.77 18.35
CA LEU A 357 23.82 -13.05 18.97
C LEU A 357 24.80 -14.17 18.62
N ALA A 358 25.20 -14.27 17.34
CA ALA A 358 26.14 -15.29 16.90
C ALA A 358 27.52 -15.14 17.54
N ALA A 359 27.97 -13.91 17.81
CA ALA A 359 29.22 -13.63 18.52
C ALA A 359 29.18 -14.09 19.98
N ASP A 360 28.01 -14.01 20.62
CA ASP A 360 27.76 -14.51 21.99
C ASP A 360 27.35 -16.00 22.02
N GLY A 361 27.47 -16.71 20.90
CA GLY A 361 27.21 -18.16 20.82
C GLY A 361 25.77 -18.56 20.48
N TYR A 362 24.83 -17.62 20.41
CA TYR A 362 23.43 -17.85 20.02
C TYR A 362 23.29 -17.83 18.50
N ARG A 363 23.39 -19.00 17.87
CA ARG A 363 23.37 -19.11 16.40
C ARG A 363 21.95 -19.29 15.86
N GLN A 364 21.79 -19.03 14.56
CA GLN A 364 20.52 -19.17 13.84
C GLN A 364 19.79 -20.53 14.04
N PRO A 365 20.46 -21.70 14.16
CA PRO A 365 19.78 -22.94 14.52
C PRO A 365 19.06 -22.87 15.87
N SER A 366 19.65 -22.25 16.88
CA SER A 366 19.02 -22.06 18.20
C SER A 366 17.74 -21.22 18.10
N LEU A 367 17.75 -20.19 17.24
CA LEU A 367 16.55 -19.39 16.95
C LEU A 367 15.47 -20.24 16.26
N HIS A 368 15.86 -21.07 15.29
CA HIS A 368 14.93 -21.96 14.59
C HIS A 368 14.31 -23.01 15.52
N ASP A 369 15.12 -23.62 16.39
CA ASP A 369 14.68 -24.63 17.35
C ASP A 369 13.72 -24.02 18.36
N PHE A 370 14.03 -22.82 18.87
CA PHE A 370 13.13 -22.08 19.75
C PHE A 370 11.80 -21.76 19.06
N CYS A 371 11.82 -21.18 17.85
CA CYS A 371 10.59 -20.92 17.09
C CYS A 371 9.80 -22.21 16.80
N SER A 372 10.50 -23.34 16.63
CA SER A 372 9.88 -24.64 16.35
C SER A 372 9.23 -25.29 17.57
N SER A 373 9.60 -24.87 18.78
CA SER A 373 9.01 -25.34 20.04
C SER A 373 7.60 -24.79 20.30
N PHE A 374 7.21 -23.69 19.64
CA PHE A 374 5.91 -23.05 19.83
C PHE A 374 4.79 -23.80 19.13
N ILE A 375 3.62 -23.82 19.77
CA ILE A 375 2.36 -24.15 19.12
C ILE A 375 1.83 -22.88 18.47
N TRP A 376 1.94 -22.80 17.15
CA TRP A 376 1.52 -21.62 16.39
C TRP A 376 -0.01 -21.59 16.23
N PRO A 377 -0.65 -20.41 16.35
CA PRO A 377 -2.08 -20.27 16.10
C PRO A 377 -2.49 -20.71 14.68
N MET A 378 -3.69 -21.29 14.55
CA MET A 378 -4.23 -21.72 13.24
C MET A 378 -4.36 -20.57 12.24
N ILE A 379 -4.63 -19.36 12.71
CA ILE A 379 -4.68 -18.15 11.87
C ILE A 379 -3.35 -17.85 11.18
N HIS A 380 -2.23 -18.35 11.71
CA HIS A 380 -0.89 -18.23 11.12
C HIS A 380 -0.45 -19.51 10.39
N GLY A 381 -1.35 -20.46 10.17
CA GLY A 381 -1.06 -21.73 9.49
C GLY A 381 -0.76 -22.92 10.41
N GLY A 382 -0.87 -22.75 11.74
CA GLY A 382 -0.72 -23.84 12.71
C GLY A 382 0.63 -24.57 12.57
N ALA A 383 0.59 -25.90 12.46
CA ALA A 383 1.80 -26.72 12.26
C ALA A 383 2.61 -26.36 10.99
N SER A 384 1.96 -25.74 10.00
CA SER A 384 2.55 -25.29 8.74
C SER A 384 2.91 -23.80 8.74
N CYS A 385 2.93 -23.15 9.92
CA CYS A 385 3.22 -21.73 10.02
C CYS A 385 4.55 -21.37 9.33
N PRO A 386 4.55 -20.49 8.31
CA PRO A 386 5.77 -20.12 7.61
C PRO A 386 6.83 -19.49 8.51
N ALA A 387 6.39 -18.70 9.52
CA ALA A 387 7.25 -18.08 10.54
C ALA A 387 8.15 -19.09 11.26
N LYS A 388 7.64 -20.30 11.54
CA LYS A 388 8.42 -21.39 12.16
C LYS A 388 9.71 -21.70 11.39
N ASN A 389 9.66 -21.59 10.07
CA ASN A 389 10.77 -21.92 9.18
C ASN A 389 11.59 -20.70 8.74
N SER A 390 11.30 -19.49 9.22
CA SER A 390 11.99 -18.29 8.75
C SER A 390 13.48 -18.30 9.06
N PHE A 391 13.90 -18.93 10.16
CA PHE A 391 15.32 -19.12 10.50
C PHE A 391 15.93 -20.42 9.95
N ARG A 392 15.18 -21.24 9.21
CA ARG A 392 15.63 -22.55 8.71
C ARG A 392 16.63 -22.45 7.55
N LYS A 393 16.65 -21.34 6.80
CA LYS A 393 17.48 -21.17 5.60
C LYS A 393 18.74 -20.35 5.87
N LYS A 394 19.90 -20.90 5.50
CA LYS A 394 21.05 -20.16 4.97
C LYS A 394 21.19 -20.48 3.48
N LYS A 395 21.38 -19.46 2.65
CA LYS A 395 21.90 -19.66 1.28
C LYS A 395 23.18 -18.89 1.02
N GLU A 396 23.47 -17.81 1.75
CA GLU A 396 24.77 -17.13 1.67
C GLU A 396 25.22 -16.62 3.06
N PRO A 397 26.54 -16.56 3.34
CA PRO A 397 27.09 -16.16 4.64
C PRO A 397 26.69 -14.74 5.10
N ASP A 398 26.41 -13.84 4.16
CA ASP A 398 26.15 -12.41 4.39
C ASP A 398 24.73 -11.96 3.99
N ALA A 399 23.83 -12.91 3.72
CA ALA A 399 22.47 -12.55 3.33
C ALA A 399 21.69 -11.96 4.52
N GLU A 400 21.14 -10.76 4.33
CA GLU A 400 20.20 -10.16 5.28
C GLU A 400 18.99 -11.08 5.51
N PHE A 401 18.50 -11.09 6.75
CA PHE A 401 17.29 -11.80 7.11
C PHE A 401 16.08 -11.16 6.41
N LYS A 402 15.28 -11.98 5.71
CA LYS A 402 14.08 -11.56 4.99
C LYS A 402 12.94 -12.55 5.22
N CYS A 403 11.75 -12.00 5.38
CA CYS A 403 10.47 -12.72 5.48
C CYS A 403 9.33 -11.76 5.06
N GLY A 404 8.13 -12.28 4.80
CA GLY A 404 6.95 -11.45 4.52
C GLY A 404 6.52 -10.63 5.74
N ALA A 405 5.82 -9.51 5.53
CA ALA A 405 5.41 -8.62 6.62
C ALA A 405 4.53 -9.31 7.67
N SER A 406 3.61 -10.20 7.24
CA SER A 406 2.79 -11.01 8.14
C SER A 406 3.61 -12.02 8.95
N GLU A 407 4.68 -12.57 8.35
CA GLU A 407 5.61 -13.47 9.05
C GLU A 407 6.41 -12.69 10.10
N ALA A 408 6.88 -11.48 9.76
CA ALA A 408 7.58 -10.59 10.68
C ALA A 408 6.72 -10.23 11.91
N LEU A 409 5.42 -9.93 11.71
CA LEU A 409 4.48 -9.69 12.81
C LEU A 409 4.29 -10.89 13.72
N ALA A 410 4.32 -12.10 13.16
CA ALA A 410 4.23 -13.33 13.95
C ALA A 410 5.54 -13.62 14.70
N LEU A 411 6.69 -13.27 14.11
CA LEU A 411 8.02 -13.57 14.63
C LEU A 411 8.49 -12.64 15.74
N TYR A 412 8.23 -11.33 15.65
CA TYR A 412 8.80 -10.39 16.61
C TYR A 412 8.49 -10.70 18.10
N PRO A 413 7.28 -11.14 18.50
CA PRO A 413 7.04 -11.48 19.90
C PRO A 413 7.78 -12.76 20.31
N VAL A 414 7.98 -13.71 19.38
CA VAL A 414 8.70 -14.96 19.64
C VAL A 414 10.19 -14.69 19.77
N LEU A 415 10.76 -13.84 18.92
CA LEU A 415 12.17 -13.43 19.06
C LEU A 415 12.38 -12.62 20.34
N ARG A 416 11.44 -11.74 20.72
CA ARG A 416 11.46 -11.08 22.04
C ARG A 416 11.47 -12.11 23.17
N ALA A 417 10.62 -13.15 23.12
CA ALA A 417 10.61 -14.21 24.12
C ALA A 417 11.92 -15.01 24.16
N PHE A 418 12.56 -15.24 23.01
CA PHE A 418 13.89 -15.86 22.95
C PHE A 418 14.91 -15.02 23.72
N LEU A 419 14.97 -13.71 23.48
CA LEU A 419 15.90 -12.82 24.16
C LEU A 419 15.66 -12.76 25.68
N VAL A 420 14.40 -12.83 26.11
CA VAL A 420 14.04 -12.83 27.55
C VAL A 420 14.41 -14.14 28.23
N HIS A 421 14.20 -15.29 27.58
CA HIS A 421 14.24 -16.59 28.24
C HIS A 421 15.47 -17.46 27.92
N GLN A 422 16.17 -17.18 26.82
CA GLN A 422 17.30 -18.00 26.37
C GLN A 422 18.64 -17.28 26.49
N VAL A 423 18.65 -15.95 26.49
CA VAL A 423 19.89 -15.18 26.57
C VAL A 423 20.25 -14.91 28.03
N GLU A 424 21.19 -15.68 28.56
CA GLU A 424 21.75 -15.49 29.89
C GLU A 424 23.06 -14.71 29.81
N GLN A 425 23.24 -13.73 30.73
CA GLN A 425 24.46 -12.95 30.90
C GLN A 425 25.03 -12.36 29.57
N PRO A 426 24.24 -11.55 28.83
CA PRO A 426 24.69 -11.02 27.54
C PRO A 426 25.93 -10.13 27.69
N SER A 427 26.82 -10.23 26.70
CA SER A 427 27.93 -9.29 26.54
C SER A 427 27.40 -7.85 26.45
N ALA A 428 28.26 -6.85 26.71
CA ALA A 428 27.83 -5.46 26.63
C ALA A 428 27.26 -5.08 25.24
N PRO A 429 27.86 -5.51 24.10
CA PRO A 429 27.26 -5.32 22.78
C PRO A 429 25.91 -6.01 22.62
N LEU A 430 25.77 -7.27 23.06
CA LEU A 430 24.49 -7.99 22.95
C LEU A 430 23.41 -7.33 23.81
N ARG A 431 23.74 -6.83 25.00
CA ARG A 431 22.80 -6.12 25.87
C ARG A 431 22.24 -4.85 25.21
N GLN A 432 23.07 -4.08 24.52
CA GLN A 432 22.63 -2.89 23.79
C GLN A 432 21.72 -3.25 22.61
N ALA A 433 22.08 -4.31 21.87
CA ALA A 433 21.26 -4.83 20.77
C ALA A 433 19.88 -5.31 21.27
N ILE A 434 19.84 -6.01 22.41
CA ILE A 434 18.59 -6.47 23.03
C ILE A 434 17.70 -5.31 23.45
N GLU A 435 18.26 -4.29 24.11
CA GLU A 435 17.51 -3.10 24.52
C GLU A 435 16.89 -2.40 23.29
N SER A 436 17.65 -2.27 22.21
CA SER A 436 17.15 -1.70 20.96
C SER A 436 16.01 -2.52 20.35
N TYR A 437 16.17 -3.85 20.34
CA TYR A 437 15.13 -4.74 19.88
C TYR A 437 13.85 -4.63 20.72
N TYR A 438 13.98 -4.45 22.04
CA TYR A 438 12.83 -4.21 22.91
C TYR A 438 12.12 -2.88 22.59
N ARG A 439 12.86 -1.80 22.32
CA ARG A 439 12.26 -0.54 21.82
C ARG A 439 11.53 -0.73 20.51
N LEU A 440 12.09 -1.51 19.58
CA LEU A 440 11.39 -1.86 18.35
C LEU A 440 10.11 -2.68 18.62
N CYS A 441 10.15 -3.61 19.56
CA CYS A 441 8.95 -4.36 19.97
C CYS A 441 7.88 -3.43 20.57
N GLU A 442 8.27 -2.47 21.42
CA GLU A 442 7.35 -1.45 21.96
C GLU A 442 6.70 -0.66 20.84
N VAL A 443 7.48 -0.25 19.82
CA VAL A 443 6.94 0.44 18.64
C VAL A 443 5.97 -0.45 17.86
N LEU A 444 6.30 -1.72 17.61
CA LEU A 444 5.41 -2.63 16.86
C LEU A 444 4.13 -2.98 17.64
N ASP A 445 4.24 -3.18 18.95
CA ASP A 445 3.07 -3.34 19.83
C ASP A 445 2.21 -2.07 19.81
N SER A 446 2.86 -0.91 19.85
CA SER A 446 2.18 0.38 19.81
C SER A 446 1.65 0.71 18.43
N LEU A 447 2.19 0.20 17.31
CA LEU A 447 1.58 0.36 15.99
C LEU A 447 0.34 -0.54 15.83
N LYS A 448 0.34 -1.69 16.48
CA LYS A 448 -0.86 -2.52 16.61
C LYS A 448 -1.93 -1.87 17.49
N ALA A 449 -1.55 -0.92 18.35
CA ALA A 449 -2.44 -0.16 19.23
C ALA A 449 -2.61 1.34 18.86
N ALA A 450 -1.83 1.84 17.89
CA ALA A 450 -1.58 3.22 17.42
C ALA A 450 -0.98 4.29 18.41
N THR A 451 0.32 4.25 18.72
CA THR A 451 1.26 5.40 19.06
C THR A 451 2.74 5.02 18.76
N VAL A 452 3.70 5.94 18.53
CA VAL A 452 5.07 5.61 17.98
C VAL A 452 6.24 6.13 18.86
N GLY A 453 7.36 5.38 18.92
CA GLY A 453 8.61 5.70 19.65
C GLY A 453 9.89 5.53 18.79
N THR A 454 11.07 5.87 19.35
CA THR A 454 12.36 5.96 18.64
C THR A 454 13.28 4.76 18.89
N ILE A 455 14.03 4.30 17.87
CA ILE A 455 14.94 3.13 17.94
C ILE A 455 16.31 3.52 17.37
N ALA A 456 17.38 3.41 18.16
CA ALA A 456 18.76 3.54 17.67
C ALA A 456 19.77 2.81 18.58
N CYS A 457 20.52 1.82 18.06
CA CYS A 457 21.66 1.24 18.78
C CYS A 457 22.88 0.89 17.92
N TYR A 458 22.73 0.65 16.61
CA TYR A 458 23.84 0.17 15.77
C TYR A 458 24.68 1.28 15.13
N GLY A 459 24.43 2.56 15.44
CA GLY A 459 25.10 3.69 14.80
C GLY A 459 24.56 4.01 13.39
N GLU A 460 24.94 5.19 12.87
CA GLU A 460 24.32 5.80 11.69
C GLU A 460 24.57 5.04 10.38
N GLN A 461 25.59 4.18 10.29
CA GLN A 461 25.92 3.44 9.06
C GLN A 461 24.90 2.35 8.72
N HIS A 462 24.04 1.96 9.67
CA HIS A 462 22.97 0.98 9.43
C HIS A 462 21.59 1.64 9.28
N TYR A 463 21.55 2.97 9.29
CA TYR A 463 20.35 3.77 9.17
C TYR A 463 19.81 3.72 7.72
N LEU A 464 18.68 3.04 7.55
CA LEU A 464 17.91 3.06 6.31
C LEU A 464 17.12 4.36 6.16
N PRO A 465 16.83 4.83 4.93
CA PRO A 465 15.86 5.91 4.69
C PRO A 465 14.53 5.73 5.45
N LYS A 466 14.07 4.49 5.62
CA LYS A 466 12.84 4.16 6.36
C LYS A 466 12.89 4.55 7.84
N HIS A 467 14.06 4.57 8.48
CA HIS A 467 14.18 5.09 9.85
C HIS A 467 13.84 6.58 9.89
N HIS A 468 14.22 7.36 8.87
CA HIS A 468 13.81 8.76 8.76
C HIS A 468 12.31 8.87 8.52
N LEU A 469 11.71 8.01 7.69
CA LEU A 469 10.26 8.04 7.47
C LEU A 469 9.46 7.74 8.74
N ALA A 470 9.96 6.82 9.57
CA ALA A 470 9.32 6.44 10.84
C ALA A 470 9.14 7.61 11.81
N ILE A 471 10.04 8.61 11.76
CA ILE A 471 9.98 9.85 12.56
C ILE A 471 8.66 10.59 12.34
N HIS A 472 8.11 10.56 11.12
CA HIS A 472 6.89 11.26 10.76
C HIS A 472 5.60 10.56 11.21
N LEU A 473 5.64 9.25 11.51
CA LEU A 473 4.44 8.48 11.82
C LEU A 473 3.72 8.96 13.08
N GLY A 474 4.46 9.46 14.08
CA GLY A 474 3.86 10.03 15.29
C GLY A 474 3.01 11.28 14.99
N GLN A 475 3.57 12.23 14.25
CA GLN A 475 2.86 13.44 13.82
C GLN A 475 1.70 13.11 12.87
N GLN A 476 1.87 12.13 11.99
CA GLN A 476 0.80 11.68 11.08
C GLN A 476 -0.37 11.06 11.86
N LEU A 477 -0.09 10.27 12.90
CA LEU A 477 -1.12 9.76 13.79
C LEU A 477 -1.85 10.89 14.53
N GLU A 478 -1.13 11.90 15.04
CA GLU A 478 -1.75 13.06 15.69
C GLU A 478 -2.64 13.85 14.72
N LEU A 479 -2.20 14.03 13.48
CA LEU A 479 -2.94 14.79 12.46
C LEU A 479 -4.18 14.06 11.96
N HIS A 480 -4.09 12.74 11.77
CA HIS A 480 -5.13 11.96 11.12
C HIS A 480 -5.98 11.14 12.09
N GLU A 481 -5.58 11.05 13.36
CA GLU A 481 -6.18 10.22 14.42
C GLU A 481 -6.20 8.71 14.07
N LEU A 482 -5.46 8.32 13.03
CA LEU A 482 -5.44 6.97 12.47
C LEU A 482 -4.15 6.74 11.70
N LEU A 483 -3.60 5.52 11.82
CA LEU A 483 -2.59 5.00 10.89
C LEU A 483 -3.18 3.81 10.13
N ILE A 484 -3.38 3.98 8.82
CA ILE A 484 -3.82 2.90 7.93
C ILE A 484 -2.60 2.08 7.50
N SER A 485 -2.65 0.77 7.72
CA SER A 485 -1.64 -0.17 7.24
C SER A 485 -2.05 -0.87 5.95
N CYS A 486 -1.11 -1.14 5.05
CA CYS A 486 -1.41 -1.71 3.73
C CYS A 486 -1.58 -3.24 3.68
N PHE A 487 -1.62 -3.93 4.83
CA PHE A 487 -1.80 -5.39 4.92
C PHE A 487 -3.03 -5.93 4.17
N VAL A 488 -4.12 -5.16 4.19
CA VAL A 488 -5.39 -5.49 3.54
C VAL A 488 -5.22 -5.59 2.04
N HIS A 489 -4.49 -4.64 1.47
CA HIS A 489 -4.35 -4.48 0.04
C HIS A 489 -3.34 -5.45 -0.56
N GLU A 490 -2.25 -5.77 0.16
CA GLU A 490 -1.32 -6.82 -0.29
C GLU A 490 -2.01 -8.18 -0.44
N ARG A 491 -2.92 -8.53 0.49
CA ARG A 491 -3.71 -9.77 0.37
C ARG A 491 -4.63 -9.80 -0.84
N TRP A 492 -5.16 -8.64 -1.21
CA TRP A 492 -5.98 -8.49 -2.41
C TRP A 492 -5.14 -8.57 -3.69
N ALA A 493 -3.96 -7.94 -3.70
CA ALA A 493 -3.01 -7.97 -4.81
C ALA A 493 -2.60 -9.41 -5.18
N ASP A 494 -2.39 -10.27 -4.17
CA ASP A 494 -2.05 -11.69 -4.34
C ASP A 494 -3.16 -12.51 -5.02
N GLN A 495 -4.42 -12.05 -5.01
CA GLN A 495 -5.55 -12.77 -5.59
C GLN A 495 -5.73 -12.54 -7.10
N GLN A 496 -5.10 -11.51 -7.69
CA GLN A 496 -5.26 -11.14 -9.11
C GLN A 496 -4.38 -11.99 -10.04
N HIS A 497 -4.98 -12.87 -10.87
CA HIS A 497 -4.25 -13.89 -11.64
C HIS A 497 -4.36 -13.84 -13.18
N SER A 498 -5.19 -12.99 -13.79
CA SER A 498 -5.54 -13.11 -15.23
C SER A 498 -4.99 -11.96 -16.11
N GLY A 499 -4.45 -12.26 -17.31
CA GLY A 499 -3.85 -11.24 -18.19
C GLY A 499 -4.08 -11.46 -19.69
N HIS A 500 -4.68 -10.48 -20.38
CA HIS A 500 -4.79 -10.35 -21.85
C HIS A 500 -4.92 -8.85 -22.23
N GLN A 501 -4.81 -8.52 -23.53
CA GLN A 501 -4.64 -7.16 -24.08
C GLN A 501 -5.73 -6.11 -23.75
N SER A 502 -6.92 -6.51 -23.27
CA SER A 502 -7.98 -5.61 -22.75
C SER A 502 -8.01 -5.58 -21.21
N MET A 503 -6.82 -5.56 -20.60
CA MET A 503 -6.59 -5.90 -19.19
C MET A 503 -7.30 -4.96 -18.23
N GLU A 504 -7.19 -3.64 -18.43
CA GLU A 504 -7.65 -2.64 -17.47
C GLU A 504 -9.15 -2.77 -17.24
N ARG A 505 -9.94 -2.81 -18.33
CA ARG A 505 -11.39 -2.99 -18.25
C ARG A 505 -11.77 -4.37 -17.76
N SER A 506 -11.04 -5.42 -18.15
CA SER A 506 -11.36 -6.79 -17.74
C SER A 506 -11.08 -7.03 -16.26
N VAL A 507 -9.92 -6.57 -15.76
CA VAL A 507 -9.52 -6.66 -14.36
C VAL A 507 -10.48 -5.84 -13.51
N LEU A 508 -10.76 -4.59 -13.89
CA LEU A 508 -11.72 -3.76 -13.15
C LEU A 508 -13.10 -4.42 -13.07
N ARG A 509 -13.59 -5.04 -14.15
CA ARG A 509 -14.87 -5.77 -14.14
C ARG A 509 -14.84 -7.02 -13.26
N GLU A 510 -13.74 -7.77 -13.27
CA GLU A 510 -13.57 -8.97 -12.43
C GLU A 510 -13.60 -8.59 -10.95
N VAL A 511 -12.85 -7.54 -10.60
CA VAL A 511 -12.78 -6.96 -9.27
C VAL A 511 -14.13 -6.44 -8.79
N LEU A 512 -14.82 -5.67 -9.62
CA LEU A 512 -16.12 -5.11 -9.26
C LEU A 512 -17.19 -6.20 -9.16
N ALA A 513 -17.16 -7.21 -10.02
CA ALA A 513 -18.12 -8.32 -9.95
C ALA A 513 -17.96 -9.12 -8.65
N ASP A 514 -16.72 -9.32 -8.19
CA ASP A 514 -16.43 -9.98 -6.91
C ASP A 514 -16.83 -9.11 -5.70
N ALA A 515 -16.59 -7.80 -5.77
CA ALA A 515 -16.96 -6.86 -4.71
C ALA A 515 -18.49 -6.62 -4.59
N LEU A 516 -19.25 -6.83 -5.67
CA LEU A 516 -20.71 -6.65 -5.72
C LEU A 516 -21.50 -7.94 -5.48
N SER A 517 -20.85 -9.11 -5.54
CA SER A 517 -21.45 -10.42 -5.21
C SER A 517 -21.46 -10.66 -3.71
#